data_AF-A0A4R8W4H6-F1
#
_entry.id   AF-A0A4R8W4H6-F1
#
_cell.length_a   1.000
_cell.length_b   1.000
_cell.length_c   1.000
_cell.angle_alpha   90.00
_cell.angle_beta   90.00
_cell.angle_gamma   90.00
#
_symmetry.space_group_name_H-M   'P 1'
#
loop_
_entity.id
_entity.type
_entity.pdbx_description
1 polymer ?
#
loop_
_entity_poly.entity_id
_entity_poly.type
_entity_poly.pdbx_seq_one_letter_code
_entity_poly.pdbx_strand_id
1 'polypeptide(L)'
;MAIPFVIPSMSFRSRTAAKNYIRDNILRAYELRTRIPAGPHDQLLREVLRLHSDAEEKIGPGTDYFYVQETWRLPGREAVGRDQRAIIVVRSDATERDWSYWHVIDQPGKRPTSRVLSPLRLRTVGSGGGTLTSLPESRLCTAP
;
A
#
# COMPACT_ATOMS: atom_id res chain seq x y z
N MET A 1 -4.97 31.27 -2.80
CA MET A 1 -4.02 30.81 -3.84
C MET A 1 -3.99 29.29 -3.84
N ALA A 2 -4.16 28.65 -5.00
CA ALA A 2 -4.07 27.20 -5.09
C ALA A 2 -2.60 26.77 -5.13
N ILE A 3 -2.18 25.91 -4.20
CA ILE A 3 -0.82 25.36 -4.19
C ILE A 3 -0.77 24.30 -5.30
N PRO A 4 0.15 24.42 -6.27
CA PRO A 4 0.32 23.42 -7.32
C PRO A 4 0.73 22.07 -6.71
N PHE A 5 0.22 20.99 -7.28
CA PHE A 5 0.61 19.63 -6.89
C PHE A 5 1.56 19.10 -7.97
N VAL A 6 2.82 18.91 -7.60
CA VAL A 6 3.89 18.52 -8.53
C VAL A 6 4.40 17.15 -8.15
N ILE A 7 4.51 16.28 -9.13
CA ILE A 7 5.16 14.97 -9.08
C ILE A 7 6.18 14.88 -10.22
N PRO A 8 7.15 13.95 -10.19
CA PRO A 8 8.18 13.88 -11.21
C PRO A 8 7.65 13.79 -12.65
N SER A 9 6.57 13.04 -12.88
CA SER A 9 5.98 12.85 -14.21
C SER A 9 5.00 13.94 -14.65
N MET A 10 4.41 14.71 -13.73
CA MET A 10 3.31 15.62 -14.04
C MET A 10 3.18 16.77 -13.03
N SER A 11 2.68 17.91 -13.49
CA SER A 11 2.34 19.03 -12.61
C SER A 11 0.88 19.41 -12.76
N PHE A 12 0.21 19.67 -11.65
CA PHE A 12 -1.18 20.08 -11.58
C PHE A 12 -1.28 21.46 -10.96
N ARG A 13 -2.16 22.29 -11.51
CA ARG A 13 -2.44 23.64 -10.99
C ARG A 13 -2.95 23.64 -9.55
N SER A 14 -3.52 22.52 -9.09
CA SER A 14 -3.99 22.35 -7.71
C SER A 14 -4.13 20.88 -7.33
N ARG A 15 -4.18 20.61 -6.02
CA ARG A 15 -4.56 19.30 -5.46
C ARG A 15 -5.90 18.78 -6.00
N THR A 16 -6.89 19.67 -6.14
CA THR A 16 -8.21 19.31 -6.68
C THR A 16 -8.10 18.90 -8.15
N ALA A 17 -7.26 19.57 -8.94
CA ALA A 17 -7.02 19.19 -10.34
C ALA A 17 -6.38 17.79 -10.44
N ALA A 18 -5.42 17.46 -9.57
CA ALA A 18 -4.82 16.12 -9.50
C ALA A 18 -5.86 15.04 -9.12
N LYS A 19 -6.70 15.30 -8.12
CA LYS A 19 -7.78 14.39 -7.70
C LYS A 19 -8.79 14.14 -8.82
N ASN A 20 -9.21 15.20 -9.52
CA ASN A 20 -10.13 15.10 -10.65
C ASN A 20 -9.49 14.34 -11.81
N TYR A 21 -8.22 14.60 -12.11
CA TYR A 21 -7.50 13.87 -13.15
C TYR A 21 -7.50 12.36 -12.90
N ILE A 22 -7.16 11.91 -11.69
CA ILE A 22 -7.18 10.48 -11.32
C ILE A 22 -8.62 9.92 -11.40
N ARG A 23 -9.63 10.67 -10.94
CA ARG A 23 -11.02 10.24 -11.03
C ARG A 23 -11.46 10.00 -12.47
N ASP A 24 -11.22 10.96 -13.34
CA ASP A 24 -11.78 10.95 -14.70
C ASP A 24 -10.94 10.11 -15.68
N ASN A 25 -9.61 10.11 -15.54
CA ASN A 25 -8.70 9.40 -16.45
C ASN A 25 -8.27 8.02 -15.97
N ILE A 26 -8.53 7.67 -14.71
CA ILE A 26 -8.18 6.35 -14.16
C ILE A 26 -9.43 5.62 -13.65
N LEU A 27 -10.12 6.14 -12.63
CA LEU A 27 -11.26 5.41 -12.04
C LEU A 27 -12.41 5.20 -13.03
N ARG A 28 -12.68 6.17 -13.90
CA ARG A 28 -13.76 6.11 -14.89
C ARG A 28 -13.34 5.50 -16.22
N ALA A 29 -12.06 5.62 -16.58
CA ALA A 29 -11.54 5.20 -17.89
C ALA A 29 -11.20 3.72 -17.96
N TYR A 30 -10.75 3.11 -16.85
CA TYR A 30 -10.43 1.68 -16.83
C TYR A 30 -11.63 0.84 -16.40
N GLU A 31 -11.74 -0.34 -17.02
CA GLU A 31 -12.68 -1.37 -16.60
C GLU A 31 -12.31 -1.93 -15.23
N LEU A 32 -13.33 -2.40 -14.52
CA LEU A 32 -13.17 -2.99 -13.20
C LEU A 32 -12.40 -4.31 -13.30
N ARG A 33 -11.45 -4.51 -12.37
CA ARG A 33 -10.58 -5.69 -12.23
C ARG A 33 -9.66 -5.92 -13.42
N THR A 34 -9.52 -4.92 -14.28
CA THR A 34 -8.59 -4.93 -15.40
C THR A 34 -7.29 -4.26 -14.98
N ARG A 35 -6.17 -4.93 -15.28
CA ARG A 35 -4.83 -4.39 -15.06
C ARG A 35 -4.66 -3.08 -15.81
N ILE A 36 -4.24 -2.04 -15.10
CA ILE A 36 -3.77 -0.79 -15.70
C ILE A 36 -2.42 -1.09 -16.37
N PRO A 37 -2.28 -0.88 -17.68
CA PRO A 37 -1.03 -1.15 -18.39
C PRO A 37 0.08 -0.23 -17.90
N ALA A 38 1.32 -0.73 -17.95
CA ALA A 38 2.49 0.07 -17.68
C ALA A 38 2.54 1.26 -18.65
N GLY A 39 2.65 2.47 -18.12
CA GLY A 39 2.53 3.69 -18.90
C GLY A 39 2.34 4.90 -17.99
N PRO A 40 1.85 6.03 -18.55
CA PRO A 40 1.74 7.29 -17.81
C PRO A 40 0.83 7.19 -16.58
N HIS A 41 -0.26 6.42 -16.66
CA HIS A 41 -1.19 6.24 -15.54
C HIS A 41 -0.62 5.36 -14.44
N ASP A 42 0.04 4.26 -14.79
CA ASP A 42 0.75 3.41 -13.80
C ASP A 42 1.87 4.21 -13.12
N GLN A 43 2.70 4.93 -13.88
CA GLN A 43 3.78 5.75 -13.32
C GLN A 43 3.23 6.83 -12.38
N LEU A 44 2.18 7.55 -12.80
CA LEU A 44 1.47 8.53 -11.97
C LEU A 44 1.02 7.91 -10.64
N LEU A 45 0.39 6.73 -10.67
CA LEU A 45 -0.08 6.05 -9.47
C LEU A 45 1.06 5.62 -8.54
N ARG A 46 2.19 5.15 -9.09
CA ARG A 46 3.39 4.83 -8.31
C ARG A 46 3.97 6.06 -7.62
N GLU A 47 4.08 7.17 -8.35
CA GLU A 47 4.62 8.42 -7.80
C GLU A 47 3.71 8.99 -6.71
N VAL A 48 2.40 8.99 -6.95
CA VAL A 48 1.43 9.42 -5.93
C VAL A 48 1.50 8.48 -4.72
N LEU A 49 1.49 7.15 -4.91
CA LEU A 49 1.56 6.21 -3.79
C LEU A 49 2.82 6.39 -2.94
N ARG A 50 3.96 6.76 -3.54
CA ARG A 50 5.21 7.07 -2.83
C ARG A 50 5.14 8.31 -1.94
N LEU A 51 4.23 9.25 -2.22
CA LEU A 51 3.99 10.41 -1.35
C LEU A 51 3.14 10.07 -0.12
N HIS A 52 2.58 8.86 -0.07
CA HIS A 52 1.88 8.37 1.10
C HIS A 52 2.89 8.21 2.25
N SER A 53 2.53 8.68 3.43
CA SER A 53 3.33 8.59 4.67
C SER A 53 3.64 7.15 5.08
N ASP A 54 2.67 6.24 4.95
CA ASP A 54 2.86 4.78 5.08
C ASP A 54 3.09 4.09 3.72
N ALA A 55 3.81 4.74 2.79
CA ALA A 55 4.14 4.17 1.49
C ALA A 55 4.85 2.81 1.63
N GLU A 56 5.78 2.67 2.58
CA GLU A 56 6.48 1.41 2.84
C GLU A 56 5.51 0.27 3.21
N GLU A 57 4.53 0.54 4.07
CA GLU A 57 3.53 -0.45 4.43
C GLU A 57 2.71 -0.85 3.20
N LYS A 58 2.31 0.10 2.36
CA LYS A 58 1.40 -0.13 1.22
C LYS A 58 2.11 -0.76 0.01
N ILE A 59 3.34 -0.36 -0.28
CA ILE A 59 4.18 -0.90 -1.35
C ILE A 59 4.76 -2.25 -0.94
N GLY A 60 5.11 -2.44 0.33
CA GLY A 60 5.73 -3.66 0.83
C GLY A 60 7.01 -4.01 0.04
N PRO A 61 7.16 -5.24 -0.49
CA PRO A 61 8.34 -5.65 -1.23
C PRO A 61 8.45 -5.00 -2.62
N GLY A 62 7.37 -4.39 -3.13
CA GLY A 62 7.33 -3.79 -4.46
C GLY A 62 5.91 -3.78 -5.03
N THR A 63 5.69 -2.95 -6.04
CA THR A 63 4.43 -2.88 -6.77
C THR A 63 4.56 -3.58 -8.12
N ASP A 64 3.70 -4.57 -8.38
CA ASP A 64 3.61 -5.22 -9.70
C ASP A 64 2.73 -4.38 -10.64
N TYR A 65 1.45 -4.22 -10.31
CA TYR A 65 0.49 -3.45 -11.10
C TYR A 65 -0.63 -2.84 -10.27
N PHE A 66 -1.44 -2.01 -10.92
CA PHE A 66 -2.66 -1.43 -10.35
C PHE A 66 -3.88 -1.89 -11.13
N TYR A 67 -5.03 -1.92 -10.46
CA TYR A 67 -6.33 -2.08 -11.12
C TYR A 67 -7.41 -1.33 -10.35
N VAL A 68 -8.58 -1.17 -10.96
CA VAL A 68 -9.73 -0.50 -10.33
C VAL A 68 -10.74 -1.56 -9.87
N GLN A 69 -11.29 -1.45 -8.65
CA GLN A 69 -12.31 -2.36 -8.15
C GLN A 69 -13.47 -1.59 -7.51
N GLU A 70 -14.64 -2.22 -7.41
CA GLU A 70 -15.72 -1.66 -6.61
C GLU A 70 -15.36 -1.65 -5.11
N THR A 71 -15.49 -0.49 -4.47
CA THR A 71 -15.14 -0.29 -3.06
C THR A 71 -15.94 -1.19 -2.13
N TRP A 72 -17.21 -1.48 -2.46
CA TRP A 72 -18.09 -2.31 -1.63
C TRP A 72 -17.64 -3.78 -1.50
N ARG A 73 -16.78 -4.24 -2.42
CA ARG A 73 -16.21 -5.59 -2.38
C ARG A 73 -15.01 -5.71 -1.44
N LEU A 74 -14.49 -4.59 -0.95
CA LEU A 74 -13.40 -4.58 0.01
C LEU A 74 -13.95 -4.90 1.41
N PRO A 75 -13.20 -5.69 2.21
CA PRO A 75 -13.64 -6.05 3.56
C PRO A 75 -13.83 -4.80 4.43
N GLY A 76 -14.98 -4.67 5.08
CA GLY A 76 -15.32 -3.52 5.93
C GLY A 76 -15.83 -2.28 5.17
N ARG A 77 -16.19 -2.43 3.88
CA ARG A 77 -16.75 -1.37 3.03
C ARG A 77 -18.10 -1.74 2.42
N GLU A 78 -18.78 -2.74 2.96
CA GLU A 78 -20.04 -3.28 2.44
C GLU A 78 -21.16 -2.23 2.38
N ALA A 79 -21.12 -1.25 3.29
CA ALA A 79 -22.08 -0.14 3.35
C ALA A 79 -21.82 0.98 2.31
N VAL A 80 -20.72 0.90 1.57
CA VAL A 80 -20.37 1.91 0.55
C VAL A 80 -21.20 1.69 -0.71
N GLY A 81 -21.64 2.78 -1.35
CA GLY A 81 -22.42 2.72 -2.59
C GLY A 81 -21.74 1.90 -3.68
N ARG A 82 -22.55 1.17 -4.47
CA ARG A 82 -22.05 0.21 -5.48
C ARG A 82 -21.26 0.86 -6.60
N ASP A 83 -21.49 2.14 -6.86
CA ASP A 83 -20.79 2.93 -7.89
C ASP A 83 -19.42 3.44 -7.43
N GLN A 84 -19.08 3.29 -6.15
CA GLN A 84 -17.79 3.74 -5.64
C GLN A 84 -16.68 2.80 -6.10
N ARG A 85 -15.62 3.40 -6.63
CA ARG A 85 -14.45 2.70 -7.16
C ARG A 85 -13.21 3.04 -6.36
N ALA A 86 -12.41 2.02 -6.08
CA ALA A 86 -11.12 2.11 -5.41
C ALA A 86 -10.00 1.67 -6.35
N ILE A 87 -8.81 2.22 -6.14
CA ILE A 87 -7.60 1.77 -6.81
C ILE A 87 -6.94 0.74 -5.90
N ILE A 88 -6.67 -0.44 -6.46
CA ILE A 88 -5.99 -1.52 -5.78
C ILE A 88 -4.57 -1.60 -6.31
N VAL A 89 -3.61 -1.67 -5.39
CA VAL A 89 -2.23 -2.00 -5.71
C VAL A 89 -2.01 -3.49 -5.49
N VAL A 90 -1.50 -4.16 -6.51
CA VAL A 90 -1.00 -5.53 -6.41
C VAL A 90 0.49 -5.46 -6.23
N ARG A 91 0.96 -6.08 -5.15
CA ARG A 91 2.37 -6.12 -4.80
C ARG A 91 3.10 -7.25 -5.51
N SER A 92 4.42 -7.20 -5.49
CA SER A 92 5.28 -8.24 -6.05
C SER A 92 5.15 -9.59 -5.33
N ASP A 93 4.63 -9.62 -4.10
CA ASP A 93 4.27 -10.86 -3.38
C ASP A 93 2.84 -11.35 -3.66
N ALA A 94 2.20 -10.81 -4.71
CA ALA A 94 0.81 -11.05 -5.10
C ALA A 94 -0.24 -10.65 -4.05
N THR A 95 0.15 -9.93 -2.99
CA THR A 95 -0.82 -9.39 -2.03
C THR A 95 -1.44 -8.10 -2.54
N GLU A 96 -2.71 -7.90 -2.19
CA GLU A 96 -3.49 -6.75 -2.64
C GLU A 96 -3.72 -5.76 -1.48
N ARG A 97 -3.65 -4.47 -1.80
CA ARG A 97 -4.06 -3.41 -0.89
C ARG A 97 -4.83 -2.32 -1.58
N ASP A 98 -5.87 -1.85 -0.92
CA ASP A 98 -6.51 -0.60 -1.25
C ASP A 98 -5.70 0.58 -0.69
N TRP A 99 -5.81 1.70 -1.39
CA TRP A 99 -5.27 2.97 -0.95
C TRP A 99 -6.12 4.12 -1.50
N SER A 100 -6.07 5.27 -0.81
CA SER A 100 -6.88 6.43 -1.15
C SER A 100 -6.02 7.56 -1.70
N TYR A 101 -6.03 7.75 -3.02
CA TYR A 101 -5.36 8.89 -3.67
C TYR A 101 -5.85 10.24 -3.13
N TRP A 102 -7.12 10.31 -2.72
CA TRP A 102 -7.68 11.49 -2.05
C TRP A 102 -6.88 11.87 -0.80
N HIS A 103 -6.53 10.90 0.05
CA HIS A 103 -5.81 11.14 1.29
C HIS A 103 -4.38 11.57 1.03
N VAL A 104 -3.70 10.90 0.10
CA VAL A 104 -2.32 11.21 -0.30
C VAL A 104 -2.19 12.65 -0.79
N ILE A 105 -3.09 13.07 -1.68
CA ILE A 105 -3.01 14.39 -2.30
C ILE A 105 -3.39 15.49 -1.30
N ASP A 106 -4.34 15.22 -0.40
CA ASP A 106 -4.79 16.18 0.61
C ASP A 106 -3.74 16.40 1.71
N GLN A 107 -3.08 15.33 2.15
CA GLN A 107 -2.15 15.32 3.27
C GLN A 107 -0.85 14.58 2.90
N PRO A 108 -0.04 15.11 1.97
CA PRO A 108 1.25 14.49 1.67
C PRO A 108 2.10 14.44 2.95
N GLY A 109 2.57 13.24 3.32
CA GLY A 109 3.41 13.04 4.51
C GLY A 109 2.71 12.98 5.88
N LYS A 110 1.38 13.09 5.98
CA LYS A 110 0.65 12.82 7.24
C LYS A 110 0.18 11.37 7.25
N ARG A 111 0.53 10.59 8.27
CA ARG A 111 0.01 9.21 8.44
C ARG A 111 -1.52 9.27 8.51
N PRO A 112 -2.27 8.56 7.64
CA PRO A 112 -3.66 8.31 7.93
C PRO A 112 -3.70 7.66 9.30
N THR A 113 -4.58 8.14 10.18
CA THR A 113 -5.07 7.35 11.32
C THR A 113 -5.88 6.18 10.78
N SER A 114 -5.22 5.29 10.04
CA SER A 114 -5.65 3.93 9.79
C SER A 114 -5.80 3.31 11.16
N ARG A 115 -7.04 3.09 11.57
CA ARG A 115 -7.36 2.29 12.75
C ARG A 115 -6.70 0.94 12.50
N VAL A 116 -5.59 0.71 13.19
CA VAL A 116 -4.83 -0.54 13.17
C VAL A 116 -5.81 -1.65 13.53
N LEU A 117 -6.34 -2.35 12.53
CA LEU A 117 -6.79 -3.71 12.73
C LEU A 117 -5.50 -4.51 12.85
N SER A 118 -5.09 -4.67 14.11
CA SER A 118 -3.95 -5.46 14.53
C SER A 118 -3.96 -6.80 13.79
N PRO A 119 -2.89 -7.21 13.10
CA PRO A 119 -2.66 -8.62 12.93
C PRO A 119 -2.33 -9.17 14.32
N LEU A 120 -3.28 -9.92 14.90
CA LEU A 120 -2.97 -10.87 15.97
C LEU A 120 -1.88 -11.79 15.41
N ARG A 121 -0.61 -11.51 15.76
CA ARG A 121 0.51 -12.36 15.41
C ARG A 121 0.74 -13.38 16.52
N LEU A 122 0.74 -14.63 16.07
CA LEU A 122 1.43 -15.82 16.57
C LEU A 122 1.00 -16.43 17.91
N ARG A 123 0.55 -17.69 17.82
CA ARG A 123 1.17 -18.80 18.57
C ARG A 123 1.24 -20.06 17.70
N THR A 124 2.41 -20.33 17.16
CA THR A 124 2.92 -21.69 17.02
C THR A 124 4.21 -21.73 17.83
N VAL A 125 4.24 -22.56 18.87
CA VAL A 125 5.43 -23.31 19.32
C VAL A 125 4.91 -24.43 20.21
N GLY A 126 5.19 -25.66 19.77
CA GLY A 126 4.96 -26.87 20.54
C GLY A 126 5.88 -26.92 21.75
N SER A 127 5.32 -27.41 22.86
CA SER A 127 6.02 -27.56 24.13
C SER A 127 6.27 -29.06 24.38
N GLY A 128 7.47 -29.54 24.05
CA GLY A 128 8.14 -30.66 24.70
C GLY A 128 9.46 -30.08 25.22
N GLY A 129 9.82 -30.12 26.50
CA GLY A 129 9.93 -31.30 27.34
C GLY A 129 11.40 -31.72 27.33
N GLY A 130 12.20 -31.33 28.34
CA GLY A 130 13.59 -31.78 28.44
C GLY A 130 14.50 -30.92 29.32
N THR A 131 14.61 -31.33 30.58
CA THR A 131 15.54 -30.86 31.63
C THR A 131 17.01 -31.18 31.33
N LEU A 132 17.92 -30.40 31.95
CA LEU A 132 19.27 -30.72 32.49
C LEU A 132 20.30 -29.66 32.07
N THR A 133 20.74 -28.75 32.94
CA THR A 133 21.81 -28.85 33.95
C THR A 133 23.20 -28.46 33.41
N SER A 134 23.81 -27.49 34.11
CA SER A 134 25.26 -27.17 34.19
C SER A 134 25.99 -26.42 33.06
N LEU A 135 26.39 -25.19 33.40
CA LEU A 135 27.69 -24.54 33.15
C LEU A 135 28.89 -25.39 33.69
N PRO A 136 30.19 -25.04 33.50
CA PRO A 136 30.79 -23.89 32.80
C PRO A 136 32.05 -24.21 31.92
N GLU A 137 32.61 -23.15 31.33
CA GLU A 137 34.04 -22.86 31.11
C GLU A 137 34.92 -23.61 30.08
N SER A 138 35.70 -22.77 29.38
CA SER A 138 37.14 -22.93 29.02
C SER A 138 37.58 -23.47 27.65
N ARG A 139 38.48 -22.65 27.04
CA ARG A 139 39.63 -22.94 26.15
C ARG A 139 39.37 -23.10 24.64
N LEU A 140 39.93 -22.22 23.79
CA LEU A 140 41.31 -22.12 23.28
C LEU A 140 41.66 -23.14 22.17
N CYS A 141 42.27 -22.61 21.10
CA CYS A 141 43.16 -23.21 20.10
C CYS A 141 42.59 -23.82 18.80
N THR A 142 42.90 -23.10 17.70
CA THR A 142 43.77 -23.47 16.56
C THR A 142 43.38 -24.57 15.56
N ALA A 143 43.66 -24.19 14.29
CA ALA A 143 43.56 -24.84 12.99
C ALA A 143 44.20 -26.24 12.85
N PRO A 144 43.98 -26.87 11.68
CA PRO A 144 45.06 -26.90 10.67
C PRO A 144 44.75 -26.16 9.37
#